data_AF-R7BHL3-F1
#
_entry.id   AF-R7BHL3-F1
#
_cell.length_a   1.000
_cell.length_b   1.000
_cell.length_c   1.000
_cell.angle_alpha   90.00
_cell.angle_beta   90.00
_cell.angle_gamma   90.00
#
_symmetry.space_group_name_H-M   'P 1'
#
loop_
_entity.id
_entity.type
_entity.pdbx_description
1 polymer ?
#
loop_
_entity_poly.entity_id
_entity_poly.type
_entity_poly.pdbx_seq_one_letter_code
_entity_poly.pdbx_strand_id
1 'polypeptide(L)'
;MINQGIVTDSDTEKELKKWQQARATAVDEDKLKQQYKNRLNNAQGQHFEREILAGCRMYESHGIATIDKTPEPFRVTSKNHRTGEFTGRFSTHAQPDFQGTLYGGRSIMFEAKRTSKDRITRNVLTDTQMDVLEKHSRLGALCGVCICIQDDFFFIPWNVWRDMKEMYGRQYLKPDDIEEYKVKFDGAVHFLMHTEELKGAYENAERKR
;
A
#
# COMPACT_ATOMS: atom_id res chain seq x y z
N MET A 1 -18.52 39.20 -25.23
CA MET A 1 -18.41 38.77 -26.64
C MET A 1 -17.83 37.37 -26.63
N ILE A 2 -18.65 36.37 -26.98
CA ILE A 2 -18.24 34.96 -26.99
C ILE A 2 -17.59 34.71 -28.35
N ASN A 3 -16.30 34.44 -28.36
CA ASN A 3 -15.56 34.09 -29.58
C ASN A 3 -15.95 32.65 -29.98
N GLN A 4 -17.02 32.51 -30.77
CA GLN A 4 -17.36 31.24 -31.41
C GLN A 4 -16.43 31.08 -32.61
N GLY A 5 -15.34 30.33 -32.41
CA GLY A 5 -14.44 29.95 -33.51
C GLY A 5 -15.22 29.21 -34.59
N ILE A 6 -15.06 29.66 -35.84
CA ILE A 6 -15.68 29.05 -37.02
C ILE A 6 -15.01 27.69 -37.25
N VAL A 7 -15.75 26.60 -37.03
CA VAL A 7 -15.31 25.24 -37.38
C VAL A 7 -15.27 25.14 -38.90
N THR A 8 -14.12 24.75 -39.46
CA THR A 8 -13.94 24.64 -40.90
C THR A 8 -14.25 23.23 -41.39
N ASP A 9 -14.64 23.08 -42.67
CA ASP A 9 -14.87 21.76 -43.28
C ASP A 9 -13.66 20.81 -43.13
N SER A 10 -12.45 21.38 -43.09
CA SER A 10 -11.20 20.65 -42.88
C SER A 10 -11.03 20.08 -41.46
N ASP A 11 -11.62 20.74 -40.46
CA ASP A 11 -11.63 20.26 -39.07
C ASP A 11 -12.59 19.07 -38.93
N THR A 12 -13.74 19.14 -39.61
CA THR A 12 -14.70 18.03 -39.70
C THR A 12 -14.15 16.83 -40.46
N GLU A 13 -13.39 17.01 -41.54
CA GLU A 13 -12.73 15.90 -42.25
C GLU A 13 -11.65 15.22 -41.41
N LYS A 14 -10.87 15.99 -40.64
CA LYS A 14 -9.87 15.44 -39.71
C LYS A 14 -10.54 14.62 -38.60
N GLU A 15 -11.62 15.14 -38.03
CA GLU A 15 -12.39 14.41 -37.02
C GLU A 15 -13.05 13.16 -37.63
N LEU A 16 -13.62 13.23 -38.84
CA LEU A 16 -14.16 12.05 -39.53
C LEU A 16 -13.10 10.97 -39.76
N LYS A 17 -11.89 11.35 -40.21
CA LYS A 17 -10.77 10.42 -40.39
C LYS A 17 -10.35 9.78 -39.08
N LYS A 18 -10.24 10.55 -37.99
CA LYS A 18 -10.00 10.02 -36.64
C LYS A 18 -11.06 9.00 -36.22
N TRP A 19 -12.34 9.32 -36.43
CA TRP A 19 -13.45 8.43 -36.10
C TRP A 19 -13.42 7.14 -36.92
N GLN A 20 -13.17 7.22 -38.23
CA GLN A 20 -13.03 6.06 -39.11
C GLN A 20 -11.85 5.18 -38.71
N GLN A 21 -10.71 5.79 -38.39
CA GLN A 21 -9.49 5.10 -37.98
C GLN A 21 -9.64 4.43 -36.60
N ALA A 22 -10.31 5.10 -35.66
CA ALA A 22 -10.68 4.52 -34.36
C ALA A 22 -11.64 3.32 -34.50
N ARG A 23 -12.59 3.38 -35.45
CA ARG A 23 -13.53 2.27 -35.74
C ARG A 23 -12.88 1.09 -36.46
N ALA A 24 -11.85 1.34 -37.27
CA ALA A 24 -11.11 0.32 -38.01
C ALA A 24 -10.02 -0.35 -37.16
N THR A 25 -9.62 0.26 -36.05
CA THR A 25 -8.63 -0.31 -35.13
C THR A 25 -9.30 -1.45 -34.35
N ALA A 26 -8.85 -2.69 -34.55
CA ALA A 26 -9.35 -3.83 -33.80
C ALA A 26 -9.16 -3.61 -32.30
N VAL A 27 -10.19 -3.95 -31.51
CA VAL A 27 -10.11 -3.88 -30.06
C VAL A 27 -9.05 -4.87 -29.58
N ASP A 28 -8.01 -4.36 -28.93
CA ASP A 28 -6.98 -5.18 -28.30
C ASP A 28 -7.55 -5.78 -27.01
N GLU A 29 -8.15 -6.96 -27.14
CA GLU A 29 -8.79 -7.68 -26.03
C GLU A 29 -7.81 -7.99 -24.90
N ASP A 30 -6.55 -8.27 -25.21
CA ASP A 30 -5.54 -8.61 -24.21
C ASP A 30 -5.15 -7.38 -23.38
N LYS A 31 -5.01 -6.23 -24.05
CA LYS A 31 -4.83 -4.94 -23.36
C LYS A 31 -6.02 -4.60 -22.48
N LEU A 32 -7.25 -4.84 -22.92
CA LEU A 32 -8.45 -4.63 -22.10
C LEU A 32 -8.49 -5.55 -20.88
N LYS A 33 -8.20 -6.85 -21.04
CA LYS A 33 -8.11 -7.83 -19.94
C LYS A 33 -7.04 -7.40 -18.93
N GLN A 34 -5.88 -6.96 -19.39
CA GLN A 34 -4.80 -6.49 -18.52
C GLN A 34 -5.18 -5.21 -17.75
N GLN A 35 -5.82 -4.25 -18.42
CA GLN A 35 -6.31 -3.02 -17.77
C GLN A 35 -7.38 -3.32 -16.72
N TYR A 36 -8.29 -4.26 -16.99
CA TYR A 36 -9.29 -4.70 -16.04
C TYR A 36 -8.65 -5.35 -14.81
N LYS A 37 -7.69 -6.27 -15.02
CA LYS A 37 -6.93 -6.91 -13.95
C LYS A 37 -6.17 -5.90 -13.09
N ASN A 38 -5.52 -4.91 -13.71
CA ASN A 38 -4.83 -3.84 -12.98
C ASN A 38 -5.79 -3.01 -12.13
N ARG A 39 -6.97 -2.66 -12.66
CA ARG A 39 -8.00 -1.95 -11.90
C ARG A 39 -8.48 -2.75 -10.69
N LEU A 40 -8.74 -4.05 -10.86
CA LEU A 40 -9.11 -4.92 -9.75
C LEU A 40 -8.01 -5.00 -8.68
N ASN A 41 -6.76 -5.22 -9.09
CA ASN A 41 -5.62 -5.28 -8.17
C ASN A 41 -5.47 -3.97 -7.38
N ASN A 42 -5.61 -2.82 -8.03
CA ASN A 42 -5.55 -1.51 -7.39
C ASN A 42 -6.69 -1.31 -6.40
N ALA A 43 -7.94 -1.63 -6.79
CA ALA A 43 -9.10 -1.50 -5.91
C ALA A 43 -8.98 -2.38 -4.66
N GLN A 44 -8.52 -3.61 -4.83
CA GLN A 44 -8.26 -4.51 -3.71
C GLN A 44 -7.07 -4.04 -2.86
N GLY A 45 -6.04 -3.43 -3.45
CA GLY A 45 -4.92 -2.81 -2.72
C GLY A 45 -5.40 -1.68 -1.81
N GLN A 46 -6.24 -0.81 -2.34
CA GLN A 46 -6.88 0.25 -1.57
C GLN A 46 -7.81 -0.29 -0.48
N HIS A 47 -8.47 -1.42 -0.73
CA HIS A 47 -9.29 -2.08 0.30
C HIS A 47 -8.43 -2.53 1.48
N PHE A 48 -7.34 -3.25 1.19
CA PHE A 48 -6.41 -3.73 2.20
C PHE A 48 -5.80 -2.58 3.02
N GLU A 49 -5.43 -1.49 2.37
CA GLU A 49 -4.94 -0.30 3.05
C GLU A 49 -5.98 0.29 4.02
N ARG A 50 -7.26 0.32 3.64
CA ARG A 50 -8.34 0.80 4.53
C ARG A 50 -8.53 -0.10 5.75
N GLU A 51 -8.34 -1.40 5.61
CA GLU A 51 -8.42 -2.37 6.70
C GLU A 51 -7.25 -2.21 7.69
N ILE A 52 -6.05 -1.91 7.19
CA ILE A 52 -4.89 -1.55 8.03
C ILE A 52 -5.16 -0.25 8.78
N LEU A 53 -5.67 0.78 8.09
CA LEU A 53 -6.02 2.06 8.70
C LEU A 53 -7.11 1.91 9.77
N ALA A 54 -8.05 0.97 9.59
CA ALA A 54 -9.02 0.63 10.64
C ALA A 54 -8.32 0.05 11.88
N GLY A 55 -7.32 -0.81 11.69
CA GLY A 55 -6.42 -1.26 12.76
C GLY A 55 -5.69 -0.11 13.45
N CYS A 56 -5.08 0.81 12.68
CA CYS A 56 -4.42 2.00 13.23
C CYS A 56 -5.36 2.83 14.12
N ARG A 57 -6.58 3.13 13.64
CA ARG A 57 -7.58 3.87 14.43
C ARG A 57 -8.00 3.13 15.70
N MET A 58 -8.14 1.81 15.60
CA MET A 58 -8.42 0.98 16.77
C MET A 58 -7.28 1.12 17.79
N TYR A 59 -6.01 0.95 17.41
CA TYR A 59 -4.88 1.09 18.34
C TYR A 59 -4.81 2.48 18.97
N GLU A 60 -5.04 3.53 18.20
CA GLU A 60 -5.04 4.90 18.67
C GLU A 60 -6.14 5.13 19.72
N SER A 61 -7.37 4.67 19.44
CA SER A 61 -8.49 4.79 20.38
C SER A 61 -8.29 4.04 21.71
N HIS A 62 -7.40 3.06 21.75
CA HIS A 62 -7.03 2.31 22.96
C HIS A 62 -5.70 2.79 23.57
N GLY A 63 -5.05 3.83 23.02
CA GLY A 63 -3.77 4.34 23.52
C GLY A 63 -2.58 3.40 23.31
N ILE A 64 -2.68 2.47 22.35
CA ILE A 64 -1.65 1.45 22.06
C ILE A 64 -0.59 1.98 21.09
N ALA A 65 -1.01 2.75 20.07
CA ALA A 65 -0.11 3.30 19.08
C ALA A 65 -0.78 4.46 18.31
N THR A 66 0.03 5.38 17.80
CA THR A 66 -0.37 6.36 16.78
C THR A 66 0.44 6.08 15.52
N ILE A 67 -0.23 5.73 14.42
CA ILE A 67 0.38 5.22 13.19
C ILE A 67 -0.32 5.86 11.99
N ASP A 68 0.47 6.50 11.14
CA ASP A 68 0.01 7.18 9.94
C ASP A 68 0.49 6.49 8.67
N LYS A 69 -0.30 6.66 7.60
CA LYS A 69 0.15 6.34 6.26
C LYS A 69 1.16 7.39 5.81
N THR A 70 2.31 6.95 5.29
CA THR A 70 3.31 7.85 4.73
C THR A 70 2.77 8.45 3.41
N PRO A 71 2.70 9.78 3.27
CA PRO A 71 2.29 10.40 2.01
C PRO A 71 3.34 10.14 0.93
N GLU A 72 2.87 9.90 -0.29
CA GLU A 72 3.77 9.72 -1.43
C GLU A 72 4.54 11.02 -1.70
N PRO A 73 5.89 10.99 -1.71
CA PRO A 73 6.66 12.22 -1.79
C PRO A 73 6.60 12.79 -3.21
N PHE A 74 6.18 14.05 -3.32
CA PHE A 74 6.09 14.77 -4.58
C PHE A 74 6.87 16.09 -4.51
N ARG A 75 7.27 16.56 -5.69
CA ARG A 75 7.87 17.88 -5.88
C ARG A 75 6.92 18.76 -6.65
N VAL A 76 6.57 19.90 -6.06
CA VAL A 76 5.82 20.95 -6.74
C VAL A 76 6.71 21.64 -7.78
N THR A 77 6.22 21.77 -9.02
CA THR A 77 6.89 22.45 -10.14
C THR A 77 6.30 23.84 -10.40
N SER A 78 5.01 24.05 -10.13
CA SER A 78 4.36 25.36 -10.19
C SER A 78 3.22 25.45 -9.20
N LYS A 79 2.91 26.67 -8.72
CA LYS A 79 1.83 26.94 -7.77
C LYS A 79 1.01 28.16 -8.19
N ASN A 80 -0.31 28.04 -8.17
CA ASN A 80 -1.24 29.15 -8.30
C ASN A 80 -1.51 29.75 -6.91
N HIS A 81 -0.98 30.95 -6.64
CA HIS A 81 -1.10 31.59 -5.32
C HIS A 81 -2.51 32.09 -4.99
N ARG A 82 -3.42 32.17 -5.98
CA ARG A 82 -4.80 32.63 -5.77
C ARG A 82 -5.74 31.47 -5.44
N THR A 83 -5.58 30.31 -6.08
CA THR A 83 -6.45 29.14 -5.88
C THR A 83 -5.85 28.09 -4.95
N GLY A 84 -4.52 28.13 -4.72
CA GLY A 84 -3.81 27.10 -3.95
C GLY A 84 -3.48 25.84 -4.76
N GLU A 85 -3.92 25.77 -6.02
CA GLU A 85 -3.62 24.64 -6.92
C GLU A 85 -2.14 24.59 -7.28
N PHE A 86 -1.61 23.39 -7.49
CA PHE A 86 -0.23 23.18 -7.87
C PHE A 86 -0.09 22.06 -8.90
N THR A 87 0.96 22.14 -9.70
CA THR A 87 1.43 21.04 -10.57
C THR A 87 2.70 20.47 -9.96
N GLY A 88 2.89 19.15 -10.04
CA GLY A 88 4.08 18.51 -9.49
C GLY A 88 4.42 17.19 -10.17
N ARG A 89 5.55 16.61 -9.76
CA ARG A 89 5.98 15.26 -10.13
C ARG A 89 6.23 14.43 -8.88
N PHE A 90 5.82 13.17 -8.89
CA PHE A 90 6.19 12.23 -7.83
C PHE A 90 7.71 12.01 -7.84
N SER A 91 8.28 11.83 -6.66
CA SER A 91 9.71 11.57 -6.47
C SER A 91 9.95 10.09 -6.17
N THR A 92 11.15 9.61 -6.47
CA THR A 92 11.46 8.18 -6.51
C THR A 92 11.74 7.55 -5.14
N HIS A 93 11.85 8.33 -4.07
CA HIS A 93 12.20 7.79 -2.74
C HIS A 93 10.95 7.26 -2.03
N ALA A 94 10.62 6.00 -2.27
CA ALA A 94 9.54 5.33 -1.56
C ALA A 94 9.97 5.02 -0.11
N GLN A 95 9.41 5.77 0.83
CA GLN A 95 9.34 5.36 2.23
C GLN A 95 8.37 4.17 2.36
N PRO A 96 8.49 3.33 3.40
CA PRO A 96 7.47 2.34 3.71
C PRO A 96 6.09 2.99 3.93
N ASP A 97 5.03 2.25 3.57
CA ASP A 97 3.65 2.73 3.56
C ASP A 97 3.16 3.28 4.91
N PHE A 98 3.65 2.78 6.04
CA PHE A 98 3.20 3.16 7.38
C PHE A 98 4.35 3.42 8.35
N GLN A 99 4.17 4.42 9.21
CA GLN A 99 5.09 4.71 10.31
C GLN A 99 4.37 5.33 11.51
N GLY A 100 4.94 5.17 12.70
CA GLY A 100 4.30 5.68 13.91
C GLY A 100 5.10 5.41 15.18
N THR A 101 4.40 5.55 16.31
CA THR A 101 4.94 5.34 17.66
C THR A 101 4.02 4.43 18.46
N LEU A 102 4.60 3.41 19.10
CA LEU A 102 3.93 2.51 20.03
C LEU A 102 3.90 3.13 21.44
N TYR A 103 2.97 2.67 22.27
CA TYR A 103 3.01 2.91 23.71
C TYR A 103 4.40 2.55 24.27
N GLY A 104 4.96 3.41 25.11
CA GLY A 104 6.34 3.30 25.58
C GLY A 104 7.40 3.97 24.69
N GLY A 105 7.01 4.56 23.55
CA GLY A 105 7.86 5.45 22.76
C GLY A 105 8.70 4.76 21.67
N ARG A 106 8.57 3.44 21.51
CA ARG A 106 9.24 2.69 20.44
C ARG A 106 8.60 3.04 19.09
N SER A 107 9.41 3.40 18.09
CA SER A 107 8.91 3.62 16.73
C SER A 107 8.46 2.32 16.07
N ILE A 108 7.47 2.42 15.19
CA ILE A 108 7.04 1.34 14.29
C ILE A 108 7.11 1.83 12.84
N MET A 109 7.52 0.95 11.93
CA MET A 109 7.53 1.22 10.49
C MET A 109 7.28 -0.06 9.72
N PHE A 110 6.33 -0.06 8.78
CA PHE A 110 6.04 -1.26 8.01
C PHE A 110 5.50 -0.95 6.62
N GLU A 111 5.65 -1.94 5.74
CA GLU A 111 5.11 -1.92 4.39
C GLU A 111 3.78 -2.69 4.32
N ALA A 112 2.87 -2.31 3.42
CA ALA A 112 1.65 -3.07 3.16
C ALA A 112 1.67 -3.70 1.75
N LYS A 113 1.49 -5.02 1.67
CA LYS A 113 1.41 -5.71 0.37
C LYS A 113 0.32 -6.76 0.36
N ARG A 114 -0.35 -6.89 -0.77
CA ARG A 114 -1.32 -7.97 -0.97
C ARG A 114 -1.10 -8.70 -2.27
N THR A 115 -1.58 -9.95 -2.29
CA THR A 115 -1.57 -10.79 -3.47
C THR A 115 -2.81 -11.67 -3.48
N SER A 116 -3.41 -11.86 -4.65
CA SER A 116 -4.49 -12.83 -4.86
C SER A 116 -3.97 -14.24 -5.22
N LYS A 117 -2.64 -14.39 -5.28
CA LYS A 117 -1.97 -15.69 -5.51
C LYS A 117 -1.80 -16.44 -4.20
N ASP A 118 -1.42 -17.71 -4.29
CA ASP A 118 -1.10 -18.62 -3.19
C ASP A 118 0.23 -18.29 -2.46
N ARG A 119 0.95 -17.26 -2.90
CA ARG A 119 2.25 -16.86 -2.35
C ARG A 119 2.56 -15.40 -2.61
N ILE A 120 3.44 -14.85 -1.78
CA ILE A 120 4.03 -13.52 -1.96
C ILE A 120 5.56 -13.61 -2.09
N THR A 121 6.11 -12.94 -3.09
CA THR A 121 7.55 -12.95 -3.38
C THR A 121 8.25 -11.77 -2.70
N ARG A 122 9.51 -11.93 -2.30
CA ARG A 122 10.30 -10.86 -1.66
C ARG A 122 10.31 -9.54 -2.46
N ASN A 123 10.42 -9.65 -3.79
CA ASN A 123 10.58 -8.52 -4.71
C ASN A 123 9.31 -7.68 -4.93
N VAL A 124 8.22 -7.94 -4.19
CA VAL A 124 7.10 -6.99 -4.12
C VAL A 124 7.46 -5.71 -3.34
N LEU A 125 8.53 -5.77 -2.54
CA LEU A 125 9.20 -4.61 -1.95
C LEU A 125 10.33 -4.16 -2.87
N THR A 126 10.47 -2.84 -3.03
CA THR A 126 11.60 -2.24 -3.72
C THR A 126 12.85 -2.26 -2.83
N ASP A 127 14.04 -2.19 -3.44
CA ASP A 127 15.31 -2.13 -2.69
C ASP A 127 15.35 -0.95 -1.72
N THR A 128 14.82 0.22 -2.12
CA THR A 128 14.73 1.40 -1.25
C THR A 128 13.85 1.17 -0.02
N GLN A 129 12.69 0.53 -0.19
CA GLN A 129 11.81 0.19 0.94
C GLN A 129 12.50 -0.77 1.90
N MET A 130 13.17 -1.80 1.36
CA MET A 130 13.95 -2.76 2.15
C MET A 130 15.08 -2.08 2.93
N ASP A 131 15.83 -1.18 2.30
CA ASP A 131 16.92 -0.44 2.95
C ASP A 131 16.44 0.46 4.10
N VAL A 132 15.28 1.10 3.94
CA VAL A 132 14.69 1.94 5.00
C VAL A 132 14.25 1.07 6.18
N LEU A 133 13.54 -0.03 5.92
CA LEU A 133 13.12 -0.97 6.97
C LEU A 133 14.33 -1.53 7.74
N GLU A 134 15.40 -1.91 7.06
CA GLU A 134 16.63 -2.41 7.68
C GLU A 134 17.29 -1.36 8.59
N LYS A 135 17.40 -0.11 8.12
CA LYS A 135 17.99 0.99 8.93
C LYS A 135 17.20 1.22 10.22
N HIS A 136 15.88 1.31 10.13
CA HIS A 136 15.03 1.51 11.31
C HIS A 136 15.02 0.29 12.24
N SER A 137 15.02 -0.92 11.68
CA SER A 137 15.08 -2.15 12.45
C SER A 137 16.36 -2.24 13.28
N ARG A 138 17.52 -1.86 12.71
CA ARG A 138 18.80 -1.81 13.44
C ARG A 138 18.81 -0.81 14.60
N LEU A 139 17.99 0.24 14.53
CA LEU A 139 17.84 1.24 15.59
C LEU A 139 16.81 0.82 16.66
N GLY A 140 16.20 -0.36 16.53
CA GLY A 140 15.26 -0.91 17.51
C GLY A 140 13.79 -0.64 17.22
N ALA A 141 13.45 -0.03 16.07
CA ALA A 141 12.05 0.10 15.66
C ALA A 141 11.39 -1.28 15.48
N LEU A 142 10.08 -1.36 15.71
CA LEU A 142 9.29 -2.50 15.25
C LEU A 142 9.12 -2.37 13.74
N CYS A 143 9.88 -3.17 12.99
CA CYS A 143 9.80 -3.19 11.53
C CYS A 143 9.18 -4.49 11.01
N GLY A 144 8.41 -4.39 9.92
CA GLY A 144 7.81 -5.57 9.29
C GLY A 144 7.10 -5.30 7.98
N VAL A 145 6.38 -6.31 7.52
CA VAL A 145 5.52 -6.24 6.33
C VAL A 145 4.14 -6.78 6.72
N CYS A 146 3.13 -5.91 6.66
CA CYS A 146 1.74 -6.30 6.79
C CYS A 146 1.28 -6.86 5.44
N ILE A 147 0.94 -8.15 5.39
CA ILE A 147 0.58 -8.82 4.15
C ILE A 147 -0.80 -9.44 4.18
N CYS A 148 -1.41 -9.48 3.01
CA CYS A 148 -2.61 -10.27 2.73
C CYS A 148 -2.31 -11.23 1.57
N ILE A 149 -2.37 -12.54 1.85
CA ILE A 149 -2.28 -13.59 0.84
C ILE A 149 -3.68 -14.19 0.70
N GLN A 150 -4.32 -13.94 -0.44
CA GLN A 150 -5.73 -14.27 -0.66
C GLN A 150 -6.62 -13.60 0.39
N ASP A 151 -7.10 -14.36 1.37
CA ASP A 151 -7.99 -13.89 2.44
C ASP A 151 -7.34 -13.97 3.83
N ASP A 152 -6.09 -14.43 3.91
CA ASP A 152 -5.34 -14.53 5.16
C ASP A 152 -4.44 -13.30 5.36
N PHE A 153 -4.42 -12.82 6.60
CA PHE A 153 -3.70 -11.62 7.03
C PHE A 153 -2.53 -11.98 7.93
N PHE A 154 -1.38 -11.37 7.70
CA PHE A 154 -0.17 -11.62 8.48
C PHE A 154 0.59 -10.33 8.74
N PHE A 155 1.35 -10.32 9.83
CA PHE A 155 2.37 -9.30 10.07
C PHE A 155 3.73 -9.97 10.19
N ILE A 156 4.53 -9.88 9.13
CA ILE A 156 5.82 -10.56 9.06
C ILE A 156 6.90 -9.64 9.65
N PRO A 157 7.61 -10.05 10.72
CA PRO A 157 8.73 -9.29 11.25
C PRO A 157 9.81 -9.08 10.19
N TRP A 158 10.48 -7.92 10.24
CA TRP A 158 11.44 -7.54 9.20
C TRP A 158 12.56 -8.56 9.01
N ASN A 159 13.11 -9.13 10.10
CA ASN A 159 14.13 -10.17 10.01
C ASN A 159 13.63 -11.41 9.26
N VAL A 160 12.37 -11.81 9.47
CA VAL A 160 11.75 -12.96 8.78
C VAL A 160 11.60 -12.68 7.28
N TRP A 161 11.18 -11.46 6.91
CA TRP A 161 11.10 -11.05 5.51
C TRP A 161 12.48 -10.89 4.86
N ARG A 162 13.45 -10.34 5.60
CA ARG A 162 14.81 -10.11 5.13
C ARG A 162 15.52 -11.44 4.86
N ASP A 163 15.33 -12.42 5.74
CA ASP A 163 16.10 -13.66 5.77
C ASP A 163 15.30 -14.86 5.22
N MET A 164 14.27 -14.62 4.39
CA MET A 164 13.40 -15.68 3.85
C MET A 164 14.18 -16.78 3.13
N LYS A 165 15.27 -16.42 2.45
CA LYS A 165 16.07 -17.39 1.69
C LYS A 165 16.78 -18.35 2.63
N GLU A 166 17.33 -17.83 3.72
CA GLU A 166 18.00 -18.58 4.76
C GLU A 166 17.00 -19.41 5.57
N MET A 167 15.84 -18.85 5.90
CA MET A 167 14.82 -19.50 6.75
C MET A 167 14.00 -20.57 6.02
N TYR A 168 13.62 -20.32 4.77
CA TYR A 168 12.69 -21.18 4.02
C TYR A 168 13.33 -21.83 2.78
N GLY A 169 14.58 -21.52 2.45
CA GLY A 169 15.25 -21.97 1.23
C GLY A 169 14.76 -21.27 -0.05
N ARG A 170 13.93 -20.22 0.08
CA ARG A 170 13.24 -19.54 -1.04
C ARG A 170 12.98 -18.07 -0.75
N GLN A 171 12.79 -17.26 -1.80
CA GLN A 171 12.45 -15.83 -1.67
C GLN A 171 10.95 -15.55 -1.86
N TYR A 172 10.10 -16.44 -1.34
CA TYR A 172 8.66 -16.25 -1.30
C TYR A 172 8.07 -16.99 -0.09
N LEU A 173 6.96 -16.48 0.45
CA LEU A 173 6.21 -17.12 1.54
C LEU A 173 4.88 -17.65 1.00
N LYS A 174 4.48 -18.79 1.52
CA LYS A 174 3.12 -19.33 1.45
C LYS A 174 2.47 -19.26 2.84
N PRO A 175 1.13 -19.17 2.95
CA PRO A 175 0.44 -19.17 4.24
C PRO A 175 0.93 -20.25 5.21
N ASP A 176 1.07 -21.49 4.72
CA ASP A 176 1.54 -22.63 5.53
C ASP A 176 2.94 -22.45 6.14
N ASP A 177 3.81 -21.60 5.57
CA ASP A 177 5.16 -21.35 6.10
C ASP A 177 5.17 -20.37 7.28
N ILE A 178 4.10 -19.58 7.43
CA ILE A 178 4.05 -18.38 8.26
C ILE A 178 2.77 -18.30 9.08
N GLU A 179 2.12 -19.45 9.33
CA GLU A 179 0.89 -19.51 10.10
C GLU A 179 1.10 -18.93 11.50
N GLU A 180 2.31 -19.05 12.05
CA GLU A 180 2.66 -18.43 13.31
C GLU A 180 2.62 -16.91 13.28
N TYR A 181 2.67 -16.24 12.12
CA TYR A 181 2.59 -14.77 11.99
C TYR A 181 1.19 -14.27 11.61
N LYS A 182 0.21 -15.17 11.59
CA LYS A 182 -1.17 -14.84 11.23
C LYS A 182 -1.78 -13.89 12.27
N VAL A 183 -2.55 -12.93 11.77
CA VAL A 183 -3.20 -11.90 12.59
C VAL A 183 -4.70 -11.98 12.43
N LYS A 184 -5.43 -11.61 13.49
CA LYS A 184 -6.88 -11.54 13.46
C LYS A 184 -7.34 -10.47 12.48
N PHE A 185 -8.47 -10.73 11.84
CA PHE A 185 -9.21 -9.77 11.04
C PHE A 185 -10.69 -9.80 11.40
N ASP A 186 -11.27 -8.64 11.67
CA ASP A 186 -12.71 -8.46 11.96
C ASP A 186 -13.27 -7.18 11.31
N GLY A 187 -12.69 -6.79 10.17
CA GLY A 187 -12.88 -5.49 9.53
C GLY A 187 -11.74 -4.49 9.79
N ALA A 188 -10.90 -4.79 10.78
CA ALA A 188 -9.60 -4.18 11.01
C ALA A 188 -8.50 -5.25 11.00
N VAL A 189 -7.29 -4.90 10.54
CA VAL A 189 -6.13 -5.82 10.62
C VAL A 189 -5.46 -5.67 11.99
N HIS A 190 -5.43 -6.75 12.78
CA HIS A 190 -4.88 -6.75 14.15
C HIS A 190 -3.35 -6.98 14.17
N PHE A 191 -2.59 -6.22 13.37
CA PHE A 191 -1.15 -6.42 13.17
C PHE A 191 -0.23 -6.25 14.41
N LEU A 192 -0.67 -5.61 15.51
CA LEU A 192 0.10 -5.49 16.75
C LEU A 192 -0.27 -6.56 17.78
N MET A 193 -1.47 -7.13 17.70
CA MET A 193 -1.99 -8.09 18.68
C MET A 193 -1.33 -9.46 18.59
N HIS A 194 -0.38 -9.65 17.68
CA HIS A 194 0.36 -10.89 17.55
C HIS A 194 1.58 -10.96 18.48
N THR A 195 2.14 -9.81 18.89
CA THR A 195 3.30 -9.77 19.79
C THR A 195 2.88 -9.85 21.26
N GLU A 196 3.57 -10.67 22.07
CA GLU A 196 3.25 -10.81 23.51
C GLU A 196 3.35 -9.48 24.26
N GLU A 197 4.30 -8.62 23.88
CA GLU A 197 4.50 -7.28 24.43
C GLU A 197 3.23 -6.40 24.31
N LEU A 198 2.48 -6.52 23.21
CA LEU A 198 1.34 -5.65 22.92
C LEU A 198 -0.01 -6.29 23.26
N LYS A 199 -0.09 -7.63 23.35
CA LYS A 199 -1.29 -8.33 23.86
C LYS A 199 -1.64 -7.88 25.27
N GLY A 200 -0.66 -7.77 26.16
CA GLY A 200 -0.88 -7.35 27.55
C GLY A 200 -1.41 -5.91 27.68
N ALA A 201 -1.00 -4.99 26.80
CA ALA A 201 -1.52 -3.62 26.78
C ALA A 201 -2.98 -3.57 26.32
N TYR A 202 -3.33 -4.36 25.29
CA TYR A 202 -4.69 -4.41 24.76
C TYR A 202 -5.68 -5.07 25.71
N GLU A 203 -5.35 -6.22 26.30
CA GLU A 203 -6.22 -6.91 27.26
C GLU A 203 -6.55 -6.03 28.48
N ASN A 204 -5.60 -5.21 28.92
CA ASN A 204 -5.81 -4.24 29.99
C ASN A 204 -6.68 -3.04 29.57
N ALA A 205 -6.66 -2.66 28.30
CA ALA A 205 -7.52 -1.60 27.76
C ALA A 205 -8.97 -2.09 27.60
N GLU A 206 -9.18 -3.31 27.09
CA GLU A 206 -10.52 -3.93 26.96
C GLU A 206 -11.18 -4.15 28.33
N ARG A 207 -10.42 -4.55 29.36
CA ARG A 207 -10.95 -4.72 30.74
C ARG A 207 -11.40 -3.42 31.42
N LYS A 208 -11.02 -2.25 30.88
CA LYS A 208 -11.38 -0.93 31.44
C LYS A 208 -12.56 -0.27 30.73
N ARG A 209 -13.13 -0.93 29.72
CA ARG A 209 -14.44 -0.60 29.14
C ARG A 209 -15.56 -1.30 29.89
#